data_AF-A0A953Z9D0-F1
#
_entry.id   AF-A0A953Z9D0-F1
#
_cell.length_a   1.000
_cell.length_b   1.000
_cell.length_c   1.000
_cell.angle_alpha   90.00
_cell.angle_beta   90.00
_cell.angle_gamma   90.00
#
_symmetry.space_group_name_H-M   'P 1'
#
loop_
_entity.id
_entity.type
_entity.pdbx_description
1 polymer ?
#
loop_
_entity_poly.entity_id
_entity_poly.type
_entity_poly.pdbx_seq_one_letter_code
_entity_poly.pdbx_strand_id
1 'polypeptide(L)'
;MTLLAPSILGQGCSQPGQTFFKNDVLPDVPSGSTPVALIGGLCEGEACGAVIDVGGPGQVDSVAVMLAQAAGVNGSISVVDVEIYDGVSISGNQYTLGPRVFSLSNDLGANLQLTSHGINTYDLPTPVATTQSQIAIVFPMLLNNLNGNCQGGYTTNFATDNAPCNTHGRNILKTIAAPGNPPPGYYDPQQLTILGFPLCPLFYTGNWIIRACVTPDVQMTWQGNPSPGNFVLLDFLDPGNPGLPYIVMMSSSANIGFDFSTVWPNTLPMGLDVNVFWNCFMGPCRAMFVNGGSGVLDANGHASDVLQIPTGTFWSGVTLYGAFFTWDPSDFFTWHS
;
A
#
# COMPACT_ATOMS: atom_id res chain seq x y z
N MET A 1 -27.01 8.90 -1.12
CA MET A 1 -27.81 8.54 -2.31
C MET A 1 -27.08 7.42 -3.01
N THR A 2 -27.70 6.26 -3.17
CA THR A 2 -27.09 5.08 -3.78
C THR A 2 -27.33 5.11 -5.30
N LEU A 3 -26.28 5.02 -6.10
CA LEU A 3 -26.33 5.19 -7.55
C LEU A 3 -25.73 3.98 -8.27
N LEU A 4 -26.37 3.55 -9.35
CA LEU A 4 -25.98 2.41 -10.17
C LEU A 4 -24.95 2.84 -11.23
N ALA A 5 -23.70 2.38 -11.12
CA ALA A 5 -22.65 2.62 -12.13
C ALA A 5 -22.80 1.67 -13.33
N PRO A 6 -22.64 2.08 -14.61
CA PRO A 6 -22.57 1.15 -15.74
C PRO A 6 -21.31 0.26 -15.64
N SER A 7 -21.27 -0.85 -16.40
CA SER A 7 -20.16 -1.81 -16.38
C SER A 7 -18.81 -1.13 -16.63
N ILE A 8 -18.03 -0.96 -15.56
CA ILE A 8 -16.67 -0.44 -15.60
C ILE A 8 -15.81 -1.55 -16.26
N LEU A 9 -14.98 -1.19 -17.25
CA LEU A 9 -13.96 -2.12 -17.75
C LEU A 9 -13.12 -2.60 -16.58
N GLY A 10 -12.69 -3.86 -16.61
CA GLY A 10 -11.85 -4.43 -15.56
C GLY A 10 -10.68 -3.51 -15.23
N GLN A 11 -10.60 -3.07 -13.98
CA GLN A 11 -9.45 -2.31 -13.50
C GLN A 11 -8.47 -3.27 -12.87
N GLY A 12 -7.33 -3.41 -13.53
CA GLY A 12 -6.17 -4.11 -13.02
C GLY A 12 -4.90 -3.36 -13.42
N CYS A 13 -3.77 -3.85 -12.93
CA CYS A 13 -2.49 -3.28 -13.28
C CYS A 13 -2.08 -3.66 -14.71
N SER A 14 -1.52 -2.70 -15.44
CA SER A 14 -1.24 -2.83 -16.86
C SER A 14 0.14 -3.45 -17.14
N GLN A 15 1.05 -3.44 -16.16
CA GLN A 15 2.41 -3.98 -16.29
C GLN A 15 2.62 -5.27 -15.47
N PRO A 16 3.46 -6.20 -15.95
CA PRO A 16 3.95 -7.33 -15.16
C PRO A 16 4.67 -6.86 -13.88
N GLY A 17 4.55 -7.62 -12.80
CA GLY A 17 5.21 -7.31 -11.51
C GLY A 17 4.45 -6.30 -10.62
N GLN A 18 3.39 -5.67 -11.14
CA GLN A 18 2.56 -4.76 -10.36
C GLN A 18 1.55 -5.51 -9.49
N THR A 19 1.40 -5.05 -8.25
CA THR A 19 0.33 -5.46 -7.34
C THR A 19 -0.78 -4.42 -7.34
N PHE A 20 -2.02 -4.89 -7.51
CA PHE A 20 -3.21 -4.05 -7.50
C PHE A 20 -3.73 -3.86 -6.07
N PHE A 21 -3.83 -2.61 -5.64
CA PHE A 21 -4.34 -2.24 -4.33
C PHE A 21 -5.62 -1.41 -4.46
N LYS A 22 -6.59 -1.69 -3.59
CA LYS A 22 -7.85 -0.92 -3.53
C LYS A 22 -8.27 -0.61 -2.10
N ASN A 23 -8.81 0.58 -1.93
CA ASN A 23 -9.42 1.01 -0.67
C ASN A 23 -10.88 0.54 -0.54
N ASP A 24 -11.56 0.33 -1.67
CA ASP A 24 -12.95 -0.09 -1.75
C ASP A 24 -13.15 -1.62 -1.84
N VAL A 25 -14.40 -2.06 -1.65
CA VAL A 25 -14.81 -3.46 -1.79
C VAL A 25 -15.43 -3.79 -3.16
N LEU A 26 -15.45 -2.86 -4.11
CA LEU A 26 -16.06 -3.11 -5.40
C LEU A 26 -15.24 -4.16 -6.17
N PRO A 27 -15.87 -4.95 -7.04
CA PRO A 27 -15.14 -5.85 -7.92
C PRO A 27 -14.15 -5.09 -8.80
N ASP A 28 -13.04 -5.75 -9.11
CA ASP A 28 -12.04 -5.22 -10.04
C ASP A 28 -12.64 -5.17 -11.45
N VAL A 29 -13.42 -6.20 -11.80
CA VAL A 29 -14.24 -6.29 -13.00
C VAL A 29 -15.71 -6.43 -12.61
N PRO A 30 -16.49 -5.34 -12.59
CA PRO A 30 -17.91 -5.43 -12.25
C PRO A 30 -18.69 -6.18 -13.34
N SER A 31 -19.39 -7.24 -12.94
CA SER A 31 -20.26 -8.05 -13.81
C SER A 31 -21.65 -7.43 -14.04
N GLY A 32 -21.87 -6.21 -13.53
CA GLY A 32 -23.14 -5.50 -13.60
C GLY A 32 -23.06 -4.15 -12.90
N SER A 33 -24.23 -3.53 -12.70
CA SER A 33 -24.26 -2.23 -12.05
C SER A 33 -24.07 -2.33 -10.54
N THR A 34 -23.06 -1.63 -10.03
CA THR A 34 -22.70 -1.66 -8.61
C THR A 34 -23.10 -0.34 -7.95
N PRO A 35 -23.79 -0.38 -6.79
CA PRO A 35 -24.15 0.82 -6.07
C PRO A 35 -22.92 1.55 -5.51
N VAL A 36 -22.83 2.85 -5.76
CA VAL A 36 -21.87 3.76 -5.12
C VAL A 36 -22.60 4.88 -4.39
N ALA A 37 -21.96 5.48 -3.38
CA ALA A 37 -22.47 6.65 -2.67
C ALA A 37 -21.63 7.88 -3.01
N LEU A 38 -22.29 9.02 -3.18
CA LEU A 38 -21.66 10.28 -3.56
C LEU A 38 -21.47 11.14 -2.32
N ILE A 39 -20.26 11.68 -2.10
CA ILE A 39 -20.03 12.64 -1.02
C ILE A 39 -20.37 14.03 -1.52
N GLY A 40 -21.54 14.53 -1.14
CA GLY A 40 -22.03 15.84 -1.63
C GLY A 40 -21.23 17.05 -1.15
N GLY A 41 -20.15 16.90 -0.37
CA GLY A 41 -19.60 17.98 0.45
C GLY A 41 -18.19 18.48 0.12
N LEU A 42 -17.41 17.81 -0.74
CA LEU A 42 -16.01 18.21 -0.95
C LEU A 42 -15.88 19.46 -1.83
N CYS A 43 -15.23 20.47 -1.26
CA CYS A 43 -14.97 21.79 -1.83
C CYS A 43 -13.59 21.95 -2.43
N GLU A 44 -13.40 23.03 -3.19
CA GLU A 44 -12.09 23.53 -3.56
C GLU A 44 -11.20 23.72 -2.31
N GLY A 45 -10.01 23.11 -2.33
CA GLY A 45 -9.06 23.10 -1.22
C GLY A 45 -9.23 21.95 -0.22
N GLU A 46 -10.36 21.24 -0.27
CA GLU A 46 -10.56 19.96 0.42
C GLU A 46 -10.04 18.79 -0.41
N ALA A 47 -9.95 17.61 0.18
CA ALA A 47 -9.44 16.42 -0.51
C ALA A 47 -10.08 15.15 0.04
N CYS A 48 -10.23 14.15 -0.83
CA CYS A 48 -10.36 12.76 -0.42
C CYS A 48 -9.00 12.06 -0.52
N GLY A 49 -8.81 11.01 0.24
CA GLY A 49 -7.64 10.17 0.12
C GLY A 49 -7.85 8.80 0.73
N ALA A 50 -6.92 7.90 0.48
CA ALA A 50 -6.91 6.56 1.04
C ALA A 50 -5.53 6.22 1.60
N VAL A 51 -5.52 5.49 2.72
CA VAL A 51 -4.36 4.80 3.25
C VAL A 51 -4.32 3.41 2.63
N ILE A 52 -3.25 3.11 1.91
CA ILE A 52 -3.03 1.81 1.28
C ILE A 52 -1.84 1.13 1.96
N ASP A 53 -2.06 -0.08 2.45
CA ASP A 53 -0.99 -0.94 2.96
C ASP A 53 -0.39 -1.73 1.78
N VAL A 54 0.80 -1.34 1.37
CA VAL A 54 1.58 -1.91 0.27
C VAL A 54 2.58 -2.98 0.75
N GLY A 55 2.64 -3.23 2.07
CA GLY A 55 3.47 -4.28 2.68
C GLY A 55 4.96 -3.95 2.78
N GLY A 56 5.45 -2.89 2.15
CA GLY A 56 6.85 -2.46 2.23
C GLY A 56 7.23 -1.45 1.14
N PRO A 57 8.53 -1.16 0.99
CA PRO A 57 9.05 -0.30 -0.07
C PRO A 57 8.63 -0.76 -1.47
N GLY A 58 8.42 0.20 -2.35
CA GLY A 58 8.04 -0.03 -3.74
C GLY A 58 7.75 1.25 -4.48
N GLN A 59 7.28 1.11 -5.72
CA GLN A 59 7.04 2.22 -6.63
C GLN A 59 5.56 2.27 -7.00
N VAL A 60 4.92 3.41 -6.76
CA VAL A 60 3.57 3.65 -7.26
C VAL A 60 3.66 3.98 -8.74
N ASP A 61 2.97 3.21 -9.57
CA ASP A 61 3.00 3.34 -11.03
C ASP A 61 1.75 4.04 -11.58
N SER A 62 0.60 3.78 -10.97
CA SER A 62 -0.64 4.42 -11.36
C SER A 62 -1.59 4.54 -10.18
N VAL A 63 -2.48 5.53 -10.27
CA VAL A 63 -3.51 5.78 -9.27
C VAL A 63 -4.85 5.97 -9.96
N ALA A 64 -5.92 5.64 -9.26
CA ALA A 64 -7.26 5.80 -9.79
C ALA A 64 -8.23 6.30 -8.72
N VAL A 65 -9.20 7.11 -9.14
CA VAL A 65 -10.25 7.63 -8.27
C VAL A 65 -11.58 7.71 -9.02
N MET A 66 -12.68 7.40 -8.32
CA MET A 66 -14.02 7.55 -8.90
C MET A 66 -14.58 8.96 -8.71
N LEU A 67 -15.02 9.55 -9.83
CA LEU A 67 -15.91 10.71 -9.84
C LEU A 67 -17.30 10.25 -10.28
N ALA A 68 -18.31 10.60 -9.49
CA ALA A 68 -19.70 10.27 -9.78
C ALA A 68 -20.54 11.55 -9.83
N GLN A 69 -21.61 11.49 -10.61
CA GLN A 69 -22.68 12.48 -10.60
C GLN A 69 -24.00 11.84 -10.17
N ALA A 70 -24.82 12.62 -9.46
CA ALA A 70 -26.18 12.28 -9.12
C ALA A 70 -26.98 11.89 -10.39
N ALA A 71 -27.89 10.94 -10.23
CA ALA A 71 -28.63 10.31 -11.33
C ALA A 71 -27.76 9.59 -12.39
N GLY A 72 -26.46 9.34 -12.13
CA GLY A 72 -25.60 8.56 -13.02
C GLY A 72 -25.26 9.27 -14.34
N VAL A 73 -25.32 10.60 -14.35
CA VAL A 73 -25.02 11.40 -15.55
C VAL A 73 -23.52 11.37 -15.86
N ASN A 74 -23.20 11.08 -17.12
CA ASN A 74 -21.82 11.07 -17.62
C ASN A 74 -21.42 12.44 -18.19
N GLY A 75 -20.13 12.77 -18.09
CA GLY A 75 -19.49 13.90 -18.76
C GLY A 75 -19.28 15.14 -17.91
N SER A 76 -19.61 15.14 -16.61
CA SER A 76 -19.24 16.26 -15.73
C SER A 76 -17.76 16.18 -15.38
N ILE A 77 -17.10 17.34 -15.32
CA ILE A 77 -15.65 17.42 -15.18
C ILE A 77 -15.30 18.14 -13.90
N SER A 78 -14.42 17.55 -13.09
CA SER A 78 -13.76 18.21 -11.97
C SER A 78 -12.24 18.19 -12.19
N VAL A 79 -11.53 19.15 -11.61
CA VAL A 79 -10.07 19.24 -11.71
C VAL A 79 -9.47 19.01 -10.33
N VAL A 80 -8.50 18.11 -10.26
CA VAL A 80 -7.86 17.69 -9.02
C VAL A 80 -6.33 17.71 -9.18
N ASP A 81 -5.65 17.78 -8.05
CA ASP A 81 -4.25 17.36 -7.97
C ASP A 81 -4.19 15.86 -7.61
N VAL A 82 -3.02 15.26 -7.77
CA VAL A 82 -2.69 13.92 -7.30
C VAL A 82 -1.48 14.05 -6.39
N GLU A 83 -1.64 13.70 -5.12
CA GLU A 83 -0.56 13.72 -4.14
C GLU A 83 -0.32 12.33 -3.57
N ILE A 84 0.95 11.94 -3.45
CA ILE A 84 1.37 10.68 -2.82
C ILE A 84 2.28 11.02 -1.63
N TYR A 85 1.96 10.42 -0.49
CA TYR A 85 2.68 10.59 0.76
C TYR A 85 3.25 9.25 1.23
N ASP A 86 4.54 9.26 1.58
CA ASP A 86 5.26 8.08 2.06
C ASP A 86 5.15 7.98 3.58
N GLY A 87 4.27 7.09 4.05
CA GLY A 87 3.96 6.95 5.47
C GLY A 87 2.68 7.66 5.89
N VAL A 88 1.96 7.02 6.80
CA VAL A 88 0.80 7.57 7.48
C VAL A 88 0.85 7.17 8.95
N SER A 89 0.49 8.10 9.82
CA SER A 89 0.20 7.80 11.22
C SER A 89 -1.12 8.44 11.63
N ILE A 90 -1.82 7.81 12.58
CA ILE A 90 -3.11 8.28 13.08
C ILE A 90 -3.05 8.49 14.59
N SER A 91 -3.54 9.63 15.05
CA SER A 91 -3.73 9.94 16.47
C SER A 91 -5.17 10.35 16.70
N GLY A 92 -5.93 9.50 17.40
CA GLY A 92 -7.38 9.65 17.47
C GLY A 92 -8.00 9.52 16.08
N ASN A 93 -8.69 10.56 15.61
CA ASN A 93 -9.29 10.63 14.28
C ASN A 93 -8.51 11.50 13.29
N GLN A 94 -7.31 11.98 13.66
CA GLN A 94 -6.50 12.86 12.83
C GLN A 94 -5.27 12.13 12.29
N TYR A 95 -5.02 12.28 11.00
CA TYR A 95 -3.83 11.75 10.34
C TYR A 95 -2.69 12.77 10.37
N THR A 96 -1.47 12.24 10.54
CA THR A 96 -0.23 12.90 10.15
C THR A 96 0.33 12.14 8.97
N LEU A 97 0.33 12.78 7.80
CA LEU A 97 0.92 12.23 6.59
C LEU A 97 2.45 12.41 6.63
N GLY A 98 3.18 11.44 6.10
CA GLY A 98 4.63 11.51 5.97
C GLY A 98 5.08 12.53 4.92
N PRO A 99 6.34 12.46 4.44
CA PRO A 99 6.81 13.31 3.36
C PRO A 99 5.95 13.12 2.10
N ARG A 100 5.59 14.23 1.46
CA ARG A 100 4.97 14.19 0.13
C ARG A 100 6.05 13.86 -0.88
N VAL A 101 5.96 12.67 -1.48
CA VAL A 101 6.93 12.16 -2.46
C VAL A 101 6.53 12.47 -3.90
N PHE A 102 5.27 12.83 -4.12
CA PHE A 102 4.78 13.27 -5.43
C PHE A 102 3.60 14.23 -5.30
N SER A 103 3.55 15.22 -6.20
CA SER A 103 2.41 16.08 -6.47
C SER A 103 2.40 16.42 -7.96
N LEU A 104 1.31 16.07 -8.66
CA LEU A 104 1.17 16.34 -10.10
C LEU A 104 1.30 17.84 -10.40
N SER A 105 0.72 18.70 -9.56
CA SER A 105 0.79 20.15 -9.71
C SER A 105 2.17 20.74 -9.44
N ASN A 106 2.89 20.25 -8.42
CA ASN A 106 4.19 20.81 -8.05
C ASN A 106 5.35 20.23 -8.86
N ASP A 107 5.31 18.94 -9.19
CA ASP A 107 6.42 18.25 -9.84
C ASP A 107 6.34 18.34 -11.36
N LEU A 108 5.12 18.37 -11.93
CA LEU A 108 4.89 18.37 -13.38
C LEU A 108 4.18 19.63 -13.89
N GLY A 109 3.74 20.53 -13.01
CA GLY A 109 3.03 21.75 -13.40
C GLY A 109 1.69 21.48 -14.09
N ALA A 110 1.08 20.32 -13.82
CA ALA A 110 -0.14 19.84 -14.46
C ALA A 110 -1.24 19.56 -13.42
N ASN A 111 -2.47 19.38 -13.87
CA ASN A 111 -3.59 18.94 -13.03
C ASN A 111 -4.35 17.82 -13.75
N LEU A 112 -5.02 16.98 -12.97
CA LEU A 112 -5.80 15.86 -13.50
C LEU A 112 -7.26 16.30 -13.69
N GLN A 113 -7.80 16.08 -14.89
CA GLN A 113 -9.23 16.24 -15.16
C GLN A 113 -9.93 14.90 -14.96
N LEU A 114 -10.88 14.87 -14.03
CA LEU A 114 -11.72 13.72 -13.76
C LEU A 114 -13.06 13.89 -14.48
N THR A 115 -13.55 12.83 -15.11
CA THR A 115 -14.85 12.81 -15.78
C THR A 115 -15.81 11.86 -15.08
N SER A 116 -17.05 12.30 -14.83
CA SER A 116 -18.13 11.45 -14.32
C SER A 116 -18.74 10.60 -15.45
N HIS A 117 -19.44 9.50 -15.19
CA HIS A 117 -19.57 8.71 -13.99
C HIS A 117 -18.66 7.49 -14.18
N GLY A 118 -17.52 7.47 -13.49
CA GLY A 118 -16.53 6.43 -13.72
C GLY A 118 -15.28 6.57 -12.89
N ILE A 119 -14.47 5.52 -12.91
CA ILE A 119 -13.16 5.51 -12.28
C ILE A 119 -12.15 6.05 -13.28
N ASN A 120 -11.48 7.12 -12.90
CA ASN A 120 -10.48 7.81 -13.69
C ASN A 120 -9.11 7.30 -13.24
N THR A 121 -8.34 6.76 -14.19
CA THR A 121 -6.98 6.26 -13.93
C THR A 121 -5.96 7.26 -14.47
N TYR A 122 -4.89 7.47 -13.71
CA TYR A 122 -3.74 8.26 -14.10
C TYR A 122 -2.47 7.42 -13.96
N ASP A 123 -1.81 7.16 -15.08
CA ASP A 123 -0.50 6.52 -15.10
C ASP A 123 0.57 7.58 -14.82
N LEU A 124 1.43 7.31 -13.85
CA LEU A 124 2.51 8.22 -13.48
C LEU A 124 3.57 8.20 -14.58
N PRO A 125 4.03 9.37 -15.09
CA PRO A 125 5.06 9.42 -16.13
C PRO A 125 6.38 8.75 -15.72
N THR A 126 6.67 8.80 -14.42
CA THR A 126 7.77 8.10 -13.78
C THR A 126 7.21 7.45 -12.51
N PRO A 127 7.50 6.16 -12.24
CA PRO A 127 7.10 5.52 -11.00
C PRO A 127 7.63 6.28 -9.76
N VAL A 128 6.79 6.39 -8.73
CA VAL A 128 7.09 7.17 -7.51
C VAL A 128 7.51 6.22 -6.40
N ALA A 129 8.77 6.32 -5.98
CA ALA A 129 9.31 5.49 -4.90
C ALA A 129 8.69 5.83 -3.53
N THR A 130 8.45 4.78 -2.76
CA THR A 130 7.91 4.81 -1.39
C THR A 130 8.70 3.83 -0.53
N THR A 131 8.90 4.16 0.74
CA THR A 131 9.75 3.38 1.66
C THR A 131 8.97 2.76 2.82
N GLN A 132 7.76 3.27 3.09
CA GLN A 132 6.91 2.79 4.17
C GLN A 132 5.94 1.72 3.66
N SER A 133 5.51 0.83 4.57
CA SER A 133 4.49 -0.16 4.24
C SER A 133 3.09 0.46 4.05
N GLN A 134 2.86 1.67 4.55
CA GLN A 134 1.61 2.40 4.38
C GLN A 134 1.86 3.70 3.65
N ILE A 135 1.12 3.90 2.56
CA ILE A 135 1.18 5.12 1.76
C ILE A 135 -0.19 5.81 1.80
N ALA A 136 -0.19 7.13 1.64
CA ALA A 136 -1.42 7.88 1.43
C ALA A 136 -1.48 8.43 0.00
N ILE A 137 -2.59 8.14 -0.67
CA ILE A 137 -2.91 8.69 -1.98
C ILE A 137 -4.06 9.67 -1.78
N VAL A 138 -3.83 10.93 -2.14
CA VAL A 138 -4.75 12.03 -1.88
C VAL A 138 -5.06 12.73 -3.20
N PHE A 139 -6.34 13.09 -3.38
CA PHE A 139 -6.82 13.86 -4.51
C PHE A 139 -7.39 15.19 -4.02
N PRO A 140 -6.55 16.25 -3.91
CA PRO A 140 -7.03 17.60 -3.62
C PRO A 140 -7.94 18.11 -4.72
N MET A 141 -9.12 18.59 -4.35
CA MET A 141 -10.04 19.23 -5.27
C MET A 141 -9.54 20.66 -5.57
N LEU A 142 -9.22 20.95 -6.83
CA LEU A 142 -8.78 22.27 -7.27
C LEU A 142 -9.94 23.07 -7.86
N LEU A 143 -10.82 22.39 -8.59
CA LEU A 143 -12.02 22.97 -9.17
C LEU A 143 -13.12 21.92 -9.22
N ASN A 144 -14.24 22.18 -8.54
CA ASN A 144 -15.41 21.35 -8.67
C ASN A 144 -16.42 22.03 -9.62
N ASN A 145 -16.26 21.78 -10.92
CA ASN A 145 -17.11 22.41 -11.92
C ASN A 145 -18.42 21.63 -12.08
N LEU A 146 -19.54 22.35 -11.90
CA LEU A 146 -20.96 22.00 -12.15
C LEU A 146 -21.83 21.73 -10.91
N ASN A 147 -23.01 22.38 -10.93
CA ASN A 147 -24.22 22.06 -10.15
C ASN A 147 -24.02 21.87 -8.64
N GLY A 148 -23.55 22.93 -7.98
CA GLY A 148 -23.45 22.98 -6.54
C GLY A 148 -22.68 24.19 -6.04
N ASN A 149 -22.49 24.22 -4.74
CA ASN A 149 -21.50 25.06 -4.06
C ASN A 149 -21.16 24.43 -2.72
N CYS A 150 -20.13 24.92 -2.06
CA CYS A 150 -19.69 24.44 -0.75
C CYS A 150 -20.75 24.42 0.35
N GLN A 151 -21.76 25.28 0.27
CA GLN A 151 -22.78 25.39 1.29
C GLN A 151 -23.98 24.46 1.04
N GLY A 152 -24.35 24.26 -0.23
CA GLY A 152 -25.47 23.42 -0.66
C GLY A 152 -25.07 22.02 -1.12
N GLY A 153 -23.76 21.77 -1.21
CA GLY A 153 -23.18 20.56 -1.75
C GLY A 153 -23.13 20.53 -3.27
N TYR A 154 -22.37 19.57 -3.79
CA TYR A 154 -22.20 19.31 -5.21
C TYR A 154 -22.93 18.04 -5.62
N THR A 155 -23.60 18.10 -6.77
CA THR A 155 -24.25 16.93 -7.38
C THR A 155 -23.26 16.04 -8.15
N THR A 156 -22.05 16.53 -8.40
CA THR A 156 -20.91 15.76 -8.92
C THR A 156 -19.78 15.81 -7.90
N ASN A 157 -19.31 14.65 -7.45
CA ASN A 157 -18.20 14.60 -6.50
C ASN A 157 -17.58 13.18 -6.46
N PHE A 158 -16.54 13.04 -5.64
CA PHE A 158 -15.93 11.75 -5.34
C PHE A 158 -16.94 10.76 -4.76
N ALA A 159 -16.73 9.49 -5.07
CA ALA A 159 -17.62 8.41 -4.70
C ALA A 159 -16.97 7.40 -3.74
N THR A 160 -17.83 6.76 -2.95
CA THR A 160 -17.51 5.66 -2.06
C THR A 160 -18.28 4.39 -2.45
N ASP A 161 -17.80 3.24 -2.01
CA ASP A 161 -18.34 1.92 -2.36
C ASP A 161 -19.68 1.55 -1.70
N ASN A 162 -20.29 2.47 -0.96
CA ASN A 162 -21.54 2.28 -0.24
C ASN A 162 -21.53 1.10 0.76
N ALA A 163 -20.33 0.66 1.19
CA ALA A 163 -20.19 -0.33 2.24
C ALA A 163 -20.55 0.25 3.63
N PRO A 164 -20.74 -0.59 4.66
CA PRO A 164 -20.88 -0.12 6.04
C PRO A 164 -19.61 0.62 6.51
N CYS A 165 -19.77 1.71 7.26
CA CYS A 165 -18.63 2.41 7.87
C CYS A 165 -18.17 1.75 9.16
N ASN A 166 -17.43 0.66 9.00
CA ASN A 166 -16.84 -0.11 10.07
C ASN A 166 -15.31 -0.21 9.95
N THR A 167 -14.71 0.45 8.95
CA THR A 167 -13.31 0.25 8.57
C THR A 167 -12.51 1.55 8.78
N HIS A 168 -12.14 1.79 10.04
CA HIS A 168 -11.38 2.97 10.45
C HIS A 168 -9.95 2.94 9.94
N GLY A 169 -9.32 4.11 9.82
CA GLY A 169 -7.90 4.25 9.48
C GLY A 169 -7.58 4.08 7.98
N ARG A 170 -8.59 3.93 7.10
CA ARG A 170 -8.40 3.73 5.66
C ARG A 170 -8.76 4.93 4.81
N ASN A 171 -9.78 5.69 5.21
CA ASN A 171 -10.23 6.87 4.47
C ASN A 171 -9.59 8.12 5.04
N ILE A 172 -9.23 9.05 4.17
CA ILE A 172 -8.71 10.36 4.52
C ILE A 172 -9.67 11.42 3.97
N LEU A 173 -9.95 12.41 4.80
CA LEU A 173 -10.66 13.62 4.45
C LEU A 173 -9.81 14.82 4.86
N LYS A 174 -9.42 15.66 3.90
CA LYS A 174 -8.78 16.94 4.19
C LYS A 174 -9.86 18.01 4.33
N THR A 175 -9.92 18.66 5.49
CA THR A 175 -10.84 19.76 5.74
C THR A 175 -10.16 21.11 5.57
N ILE A 176 -10.93 22.10 5.14
CA ILE A 176 -10.54 23.52 5.18
C ILE A 176 -11.18 24.22 6.38
N ALA A 177 -10.66 25.41 6.71
CA ALA A 177 -11.24 26.25 7.75
C ALA A 177 -12.63 26.75 7.31
N ALA A 178 -13.68 26.21 7.92
CA ALA A 178 -15.05 26.66 7.71
C ALA A 178 -15.87 26.56 9.01
N PRO A 179 -16.91 27.38 9.20
CA PRO A 179 -17.79 27.28 10.36
C PRO A 179 -18.41 25.87 10.48
N GLY A 180 -18.19 25.20 11.61
CA GLY A 180 -18.71 23.86 11.86
C GLY A 180 -17.81 22.70 11.45
N ASN A 181 -16.72 22.98 10.72
CA ASN A 181 -15.68 22.01 10.40
C ASN A 181 -14.64 21.91 11.55
N PRO A 182 -13.94 20.77 11.68
CA PRO A 182 -12.74 20.70 12.51
C PRO A 182 -11.66 21.67 11.98
N PRO A 183 -10.60 21.94 12.76
CA PRO A 183 -9.43 22.66 12.26
C PRO A 183 -8.93 22.09 10.92
N PRO A 184 -8.25 22.89 10.08
CA PRO A 184 -7.67 22.37 8.84
C PRO A 184 -6.71 21.21 9.12
N GLY A 185 -6.89 20.11 8.40
CA GLY A 185 -6.08 18.91 8.61
C GLY A 185 -6.64 17.72 7.85
N TYR A 186 -5.97 16.57 8.02
CA TYR A 186 -6.38 15.29 7.46
C TYR A 186 -7.03 14.46 8.57
N TYR A 187 -8.25 13.98 8.34
CA TYR A 187 -9.06 13.27 9.33
C TYR A 187 -9.57 11.95 8.78
N ASP A 188 -9.85 10.99 9.66
CA ASP A 188 -10.64 9.81 9.34
C ASP A 188 -12.13 10.22 9.29
N PRO A 189 -12.75 10.25 8.09
CA PRO A 189 -14.14 10.66 7.95
C PRO A 189 -15.11 9.70 8.65
N GLN A 190 -14.71 8.47 8.99
CA GLN A 190 -15.58 7.54 9.72
C GLN A 190 -15.69 7.88 11.20
N GLN A 191 -14.72 8.61 11.74
CA GLN A 191 -14.69 9.04 13.15
C GLN A 191 -14.91 10.54 13.30
N LEU A 192 -15.03 11.27 12.19
CA LEU A 192 -15.24 12.70 12.21
C LEU A 192 -16.71 13.05 12.46
N THR A 193 -16.93 14.08 13.30
CA THR A 193 -18.24 14.70 13.46
C THR A 193 -18.19 16.13 12.91
N ILE A 194 -19.24 16.53 12.20
CA ILE A 194 -19.44 17.88 11.69
C ILE A 194 -20.75 18.40 12.29
N LEU A 195 -20.70 19.57 12.93
CA LEU A 195 -21.85 20.15 13.64
C LEU A 195 -22.49 19.20 14.68
N GLY A 196 -21.70 18.31 15.28
CA GLY A 196 -22.16 17.33 16.26
C GLY A 196 -22.79 16.06 15.68
N PHE A 197 -22.84 15.92 14.36
CA PHE A 197 -23.34 14.72 13.67
C PHE A 197 -22.19 13.91 13.08
N PRO A 198 -22.21 12.57 13.16
CA PRO A 198 -21.18 11.75 12.55
C PRO A 198 -21.27 11.85 11.03
N LEU A 199 -20.11 12.01 10.38
CA LEU A 199 -20.06 12.18 8.93
C LEU A 199 -20.52 10.89 8.22
N CYS A 200 -20.06 9.73 8.70
CA CYS A 200 -20.63 8.44 8.32
C CYS A 200 -21.61 7.90 9.38
N PRO A 201 -22.80 7.36 9.03
CA PRO A 201 -23.34 7.11 7.68
C PRO A 201 -24.22 8.24 7.12
N LEU A 202 -24.29 9.38 7.80
CA LEU A 202 -25.30 10.39 7.50
C LEU A 202 -25.03 11.14 6.20
N PHE A 203 -23.77 11.46 5.92
CA PHE A 203 -23.36 12.27 4.77
C PHE A 203 -22.59 11.47 3.71
N TYR A 204 -22.09 10.29 4.07
CA TYR A 204 -21.54 9.31 3.13
C TYR A 204 -21.55 7.90 3.73
N THR A 205 -21.28 6.89 2.91
CA THR A 205 -21.24 5.47 3.32
C THR A 205 -20.10 4.73 2.62
N GLY A 206 -19.27 4.04 3.41
CA GLY A 206 -18.25 3.13 2.88
C GLY A 206 -16.86 3.74 2.76
N ASN A 207 -16.06 3.20 1.84
CA ASN A 207 -14.69 3.61 1.58
C ASN A 207 -14.57 4.35 0.26
N TRP A 208 -13.67 5.33 0.20
CA TRP A 208 -13.32 6.00 -1.05
C TRP A 208 -12.90 5.01 -2.11
N ILE A 209 -13.44 5.17 -3.32
CA ILE A 209 -13.06 4.36 -4.48
C ILE A 209 -11.77 4.95 -5.03
N ILE A 210 -10.68 4.66 -4.31
CA ILE A 210 -9.31 5.02 -4.63
C ILE A 210 -8.50 3.73 -4.71
N ARG A 211 -7.71 3.62 -5.78
CA ARG A 211 -6.97 2.41 -6.14
C ARG A 211 -5.59 2.78 -6.66
N ALA A 212 -4.66 1.84 -6.61
CA ALA A 212 -3.30 2.04 -7.10
C ALA A 212 -2.67 0.75 -7.61
N CYS A 213 -1.71 0.91 -8.51
CA CYS A 213 -0.78 -0.14 -8.90
C CYS A 213 0.59 0.20 -8.35
N VAL A 214 1.17 -0.77 -7.65
CA VAL A 214 2.48 -0.61 -7.03
C VAL A 214 3.36 -1.78 -7.43
N THR A 215 4.53 -1.47 -7.96
CA THR A 215 5.61 -2.44 -8.16
C THR A 215 6.42 -2.51 -6.86
N PRO A 216 6.34 -3.61 -6.10
CA PRO A 216 7.17 -3.75 -4.90
C PRO A 216 8.65 -3.81 -5.27
N ASP A 217 9.51 -3.22 -4.43
CA ASP A 217 10.96 -3.28 -4.66
C ASP A 217 11.48 -4.70 -4.37
N VAL A 218 11.15 -5.23 -3.19
CA VAL A 218 11.52 -6.57 -2.72
C VAL A 218 10.43 -7.09 -1.80
N GLN A 219 9.91 -8.28 -2.03
CA GLN A 219 8.85 -8.91 -1.23
C GLN A 219 9.15 -10.36 -0.90
N MET A 220 8.83 -10.76 0.33
CA MET A 220 8.87 -12.14 0.79
C MET A 220 7.55 -12.50 1.44
N THR A 221 6.81 -13.45 0.87
CA THR A 221 5.53 -13.93 1.42
C THR A 221 5.66 -15.33 1.98
N TRP A 222 4.88 -15.62 3.01
CA TRP A 222 4.88 -16.91 3.71
C TRP A 222 3.51 -17.57 3.53
N GLN A 223 3.49 -18.81 3.04
CA GLN A 223 2.25 -19.55 2.78
C GLN A 223 2.35 -20.97 3.34
N GLY A 224 1.32 -21.46 4.01
CA GLY A 224 1.28 -22.84 4.52
C GLY A 224 0.95 -22.90 6.02
N ASN A 225 1.37 -23.99 6.67
CA ASN A 225 1.07 -24.23 8.08
C ASN A 225 2.32 -24.00 8.94
N PRO A 226 2.37 -22.93 9.75
CA PRO A 226 3.53 -22.61 10.58
C PRO A 226 3.65 -23.49 11.84
N SER A 227 3.02 -24.66 11.88
CA SER A 227 3.05 -25.57 13.03
C SER A 227 4.26 -26.52 12.97
N PRO A 228 4.86 -26.88 14.13
CA PRO A 228 5.92 -27.90 14.19
C PRO A 228 5.61 -29.16 13.40
N GLY A 229 6.56 -29.61 12.58
CA GLY A 229 6.42 -30.78 11.71
C GLY A 229 5.78 -30.52 10.34
N ASN A 230 5.37 -29.28 10.04
CA ASN A 230 4.83 -28.89 8.74
C ASN A 230 5.82 -28.06 7.94
N PHE A 231 5.37 -27.61 6.76
CA PHE A 231 6.15 -26.80 5.83
C PHE A 231 5.47 -25.44 5.62
N VAL A 232 6.29 -24.44 5.38
CA VAL A 232 5.89 -23.11 4.93
C VAL A 232 6.62 -22.83 3.62
N LEU A 233 5.88 -22.52 2.57
CA LEU A 233 6.38 -22.00 1.32
C LEU A 233 6.76 -20.53 1.50
N LEU A 234 7.94 -20.17 1.04
CA LEU A 234 8.44 -18.81 0.95
C LEU A 234 8.40 -18.43 -0.53
N ASP A 235 7.72 -17.34 -0.87
CA ASP A 235 7.73 -16.77 -2.22
C ASP A 235 8.47 -15.44 -2.17
N PHE A 236 9.44 -15.28 -3.07
CA PHE A 236 10.29 -14.10 -3.17
C PHE A 236 9.99 -13.39 -4.48
N LEU A 237 9.96 -12.06 -4.42
CA LEU A 237 9.79 -11.17 -5.55
C LEU A 237 10.78 -10.02 -5.44
N ASP A 238 11.68 -9.90 -6.40
CA ASP A 238 12.59 -8.77 -6.59
C ASP A 238 12.63 -8.46 -8.10
N PRO A 239 11.66 -7.69 -8.61
CA PRO A 239 11.51 -7.41 -10.03
C PRO A 239 12.70 -6.62 -10.61
N GLY A 240 13.46 -5.93 -9.74
CA GLY A 240 14.61 -5.12 -10.14
C GLY A 240 15.85 -5.95 -10.48
N ASN A 241 15.90 -7.21 -10.02
CA ASN A 241 17.10 -8.06 -10.10
C ASN A 241 16.83 -9.44 -10.75
N PRO A 242 16.14 -9.51 -11.91
CA PRO A 242 15.83 -10.80 -12.54
C PRO A 242 17.12 -11.52 -12.95
N GLY A 243 17.16 -12.84 -12.73
CA GLY A 243 18.35 -13.64 -13.04
C GLY A 243 19.52 -13.46 -12.07
N LEU A 244 19.42 -12.61 -11.04
CA LEU A 244 20.43 -12.55 -9.99
C LEU A 244 20.25 -13.70 -9.00
N PRO A 245 21.35 -14.23 -8.45
CA PRO A 245 21.29 -15.18 -7.36
C PRO A 245 20.75 -14.53 -6.07
N TYR A 246 20.06 -15.32 -5.26
CA TYR A 246 19.50 -14.90 -3.97
C TYR A 246 19.91 -15.83 -2.83
N ILE A 247 19.96 -15.29 -1.61
CA ILE A 247 20.09 -16.04 -0.36
C ILE A 247 19.00 -15.58 0.61
N VAL A 248 18.37 -16.55 1.28
CA VAL A 248 17.37 -16.32 2.33
C VAL A 248 18.05 -16.39 3.69
N MET A 249 17.70 -15.44 4.56
CA MET A 249 18.14 -15.35 5.94
C MET A 249 16.93 -15.42 6.88
N MET A 250 17.08 -16.12 8.01
CA MET A 250 16.05 -16.19 9.06
C MET A 250 16.65 -15.97 10.46
N SER A 251 15.84 -15.42 11.36
CA SER A 251 16.19 -15.12 12.75
C SER A 251 14.97 -15.19 13.67
N SER A 252 15.13 -15.65 14.91
CA SER A 252 14.12 -15.55 15.97
C SER A 252 14.29 -14.31 16.86
N SER A 253 15.29 -13.48 16.58
CA SER A 253 15.55 -12.24 17.31
C SER A 253 14.80 -11.07 16.68
N ALA A 254 14.15 -10.26 17.51
CA ALA A 254 13.51 -9.00 17.10
C ALA A 254 14.51 -7.85 16.83
N ASN A 255 15.81 -8.07 17.07
CA ASN A 255 16.84 -7.06 16.78
C ASN A 255 17.15 -7.07 15.28
N ILE A 256 16.83 -5.96 14.62
CA ILE A 256 17.12 -5.71 13.21
C ILE A 256 18.61 -5.35 13.10
N GLY A 257 19.35 -6.07 12.27
CA GLY A 257 20.71 -5.71 11.86
C GLY A 257 21.83 -6.63 12.35
N PHE A 258 22.85 -6.78 11.50
CA PHE A 258 24.12 -7.42 11.84
C PHE A 258 25.08 -6.37 12.42
N ASP A 259 25.64 -6.66 13.59
CA ASP A 259 26.79 -5.91 14.09
C ASP A 259 28.08 -6.49 13.49
N PHE A 260 28.42 -6.04 12.29
CA PHE A 260 29.70 -6.38 11.63
C PHE A 260 30.92 -5.79 12.34
N SER A 261 30.72 -4.88 13.30
CA SER A 261 31.82 -4.15 13.94
C SER A 261 32.48 -4.92 15.09
N THR A 262 31.79 -5.88 15.70
CA THR A 262 32.25 -6.51 16.95
C THR A 262 32.62 -7.99 16.84
N VAL A 263 31.99 -8.76 15.96
CA VAL A 263 32.14 -10.24 15.94
C VAL A 263 32.95 -10.75 14.76
N TRP A 264 32.76 -10.16 13.57
CA TRP A 264 33.44 -10.58 12.34
C TRP A 264 33.74 -9.36 11.47
N PRO A 265 34.83 -8.63 11.75
CA PRO A 265 35.18 -7.46 10.95
C PRO A 265 35.51 -7.92 9.52
N ASN A 266 34.53 -7.79 8.63
CA ASN A 266 34.62 -8.01 7.18
C ASN A 266 34.69 -9.48 6.72
N THR A 267 34.23 -10.46 7.50
CA THR A 267 34.16 -11.87 7.05
C THR A 267 32.83 -12.53 7.37
N LEU A 268 32.13 -13.06 6.36
CA LEU A 268 31.02 -13.98 6.54
C LEU A 268 31.53 -15.43 6.54
N PRO A 269 31.47 -16.17 7.67
CA PRO A 269 31.81 -17.58 7.65
C PRO A 269 30.70 -18.37 6.93
N MET A 270 30.93 -18.72 5.67
CA MET A 270 30.06 -19.61 4.87
C MET A 270 30.19 -21.11 5.25
N GLY A 271 30.69 -21.41 6.45
CA GLY A 271 30.86 -22.76 6.95
C GLY A 271 29.52 -23.36 7.39
N LEU A 272 28.94 -24.20 6.55
CA LEU A 272 27.79 -25.05 6.88
C LEU A 272 28.17 -26.04 7.99
N ASP A 273 27.88 -25.72 9.25
CA ASP A 273 27.92 -26.69 10.33
C ASP A 273 26.54 -26.81 11.01
N VAL A 274 25.94 -27.99 10.81
CA VAL A 274 24.69 -28.46 11.41
C VAL A 274 24.73 -28.48 12.95
N ASN A 275 25.90 -28.32 13.59
CA ASN A 275 26.01 -28.18 15.04
C ASN A 275 25.95 -26.72 15.53
N VAL A 276 26.23 -25.74 14.67
CA VAL A 276 26.05 -24.30 15.01
C VAL A 276 24.56 -23.93 14.99
N PHE A 277 23.75 -24.65 14.19
CA PHE A 277 22.28 -24.58 14.13
C PHE A 277 21.59 -24.63 15.50
N TRP A 278 22.11 -25.43 16.45
CA TRP A 278 21.38 -25.77 17.68
C TRP A 278 21.86 -25.01 18.91
N ASN A 279 23.14 -24.63 18.98
CA ASN A 279 23.72 -24.01 20.17
C ASN A 279 23.30 -22.54 20.35
N CYS A 280 22.96 -21.82 19.27
CA CYS A 280 22.56 -20.41 19.35
C CYS A 280 21.04 -20.20 19.49
N PHE A 281 20.24 -21.24 19.26
CA PHE A 281 18.78 -21.19 19.42
C PHE A 281 18.31 -21.15 20.88
N MET A 282 19.15 -21.64 21.81
CA MET A 282 18.81 -21.78 23.24
C MET A 282 19.68 -20.94 24.17
N GLY A 283 20.46 -19.99 23.64
CA GLY A 283 21.34 -19.11 24.43
C GLY A 283 21.24 -17.64 24.01
N PRO A 284 21.82 -16.69 24.78
CA PRO A 284 21.74 -15.25 24.52
C PRO A 284 22.66 -14.78 23.37
N CYS A 285 22.74 -15.54 22.28
CA CYS A 285 23.52 -15.20 21.10
C CYS A 285 22.71 -14.32 20.13
N ARG A 286 23.38 -13.31 19.57
CA ARG A 286 22.83 -12.41 18.55
C ARG A 286 22.68 -13.12 17.21
N ALA A 287 21.74 -12.65 16.40
CA ALA A 287 21.31 -13.22 15.13
C ALA A 287 22.44 -13.84 14.31
N MET A 288 22.33 -15.14 14.01
CA MET A 288 23.22 -15.82 13.07
C MET A 288 22.43 -16.57 12.00
N PHE A 289 22.86 -16.30 10.78
CA PHE A 289 22.55 -16.89 9.49
C PHE A 289 22.04 -18.33 9.54
N VAL A 290 20.79 -18.51 9.14
CA VAL A 290 20.31 -19.75 8.54
C VAL A 290 20.22 -19.48 7.05
N ASN A 291 21.02 -20.18 6.23
CA ASN A 291 20.75 -20.26 4.80
C ASN A 291 19.42 -21.00 4.65
N GLY A 292 18.33 -20.23 4.56
CA GLY A 292 16.97 -20.76 4.36
C GLY A 292 16.82 -21.46 3.01
N GLY A 293 17.71 -21.08 2.10
CA GLY A 293 18.01 -21.66 0.81
C GLY A 293 18.54 -20.57 -0.12
N SER A 294 19.04 -21.00 -1.26
CA SER A 294 19.70 -20.14 -2.24
C SER A 294 19.34 -20.62 -3.64
N GLY A 295 19.14 -19.67 -4.54
CA GLY A 295 18.78 -19.97 -5.92
C GLY A 295 19.07 -18.79 -6.82
N VAL A 296 18.40 -18.77 -7.96
CA VAL A 296 18.44 -17.68 -8.93
C VAL A 296 17.00 -17.24 -9.18
N LEU A 297 16.77 -15.94 -9.16
CA LEU A 297 15.48 -15.39 -9.51
C LEU A 297 15.17 -15.67 -10.98
N ASP A 298 13.92 -15.97 -11.29
CA ASP A 298 13.49 -16.16 -12.67
C ASP A 298 13.50 -14.84 -13.46
N ALA A 299 13.06 -14.89 -14.72
CA ALA A 299 13.02 -13.72 -15.60
C ALA A 299 12.08 -12.61 -15.13
N ASN A 300 11.18 -12.89 -14.18
CA ASN A 300 10.26 -11.93 -13.57
C ASN A 300 10.73 -11.50 -12.18
N GLY A 301 11.93 -11.90 -11.74
CA GLY A 301 12.42 -11.60 -10.40
C GLY A 301 11.79 -12.47 -9.31
N HIS A 302 11.16 -13.59 -9.67
CA HIS A 302 10.51 -14.49 -8.71
C HIS A 302 11.38 -15.70 -8.35
N ALA A 303 11.27 -16.15 -7.10
CA ALA A 303 11.73 -17.47 -6.70
C ALA A 303 10.85 -18.01 -5.55
N SER A 304 10.95 -19.31 -5.28
CA SER A 304 10.29 -19.92 -4.14
C SER A 304 11.19 -20.90 -3.41
N ASP A 305 10.98 -21.03 -2.11
CA ASP A 305 11.68 -21.98 -1.24
C ASP A 305 10.74 -22.58 -0.21
N VAL A 306 11.18 -23.63 0.47
CA VAL A 306 10.38 -24.34 1.47
C VAL A 306 11.10 -24.37 2.80
N LEU A 307 10.52 -23.73 3.80
CA LEU A 307 10.92 -23.88 5.18
C LEU A 307 10.23 -25.09 5.81
N GLN A 308 11.02 -26.08 6.23
CA GLN A 308 10.54 -27.17 7.07
C GLN A 308 10.64 -26.80 8.56
N ILE A 309 9.51 -26.84 9.26
CA ILE A 309 9.47 -26.58 10.71
C ILE A 309 9.73 -27.90 11.45
N PRO A 310 10.76 -28.01 12.30
CA PRO A 310 11.04 -29.26 12.99
C PRO A 310 9.89 -29.67 13.92
N THR A 311 9.74 -30.96 14.18
CA THR A 311 8.63 -31.56 14.94
C THR A 311 8.65 -31.30 16.46
N GLY A 312 9.61 -30.52 16.96
CA GLY A 312 9.77 -30.24 18.38
C GLY A 312 8.76 -29.23 18.92
N THR A 313 8.15 -29.52 20.07
CA THR A 313 7.17 -28.61 20.71
C THR A 313 7.78 -27.32 21.23
N PHE A 314 9.09 -27.27 21.42
CA PHE A 314 9.84 -26.07 21.81
C PHE A 314 9.81 -24.96 20.75
N TRP A 315 9.41 -25.28 19.51
CA TRP A 315 9.20 -24.32 18.42
C TRP A 315 7.85 -23.59 18.50
N SER A 316 6.93 -24.09 19.32
CA SER A 316 5.61 -23.47 19.48
C SER A 316 5.73 -22.10 20.14
N GLY A 317 5.19 -21.07 19.50
CA GLY A 317 5.21 -19.69 20.00
C GLY A 317 6.49 -18.91 19.68
N VAL A 318 7.47 -19.51 18.99
CA VAL A 318 8.65 -18.79 18.49
C VAL A 318 8.25 -17.96 17.28
N THR A 319 8.56 -16.66 17.31
CA THR A 319 8.41 -15.78 16.14
C THR A 319 9.68 -15.86 15.30
N LEU A 320 9.53 -16.10 14.00
CA LEU A 320 10.62 -16.04 13.03
C LEU A 320 10.44 -14.83 12.13
N TYR A 321 11.54 -14.14 11.90
CA TYR A 321 11.69 -13.09 10.92
C TYR A 321 12.59 -13.63 9.82
N GLY A 322 12.30 -13.30 8.57
CA GLY A 322 13.20 -13.62 7.48
C GLY A 322 13.22 -12.52 6.42
N ALA A 323 14.30 -12.52 5.67
CA ALA A 323 14.54 -11.63 4.54
C ALA A 323 15.35 -12.40 3.51
N PHE A 324 15.31 -11.96 2.25
CA PHE A 324 16.25 -12.41 1.24
C PHE A 324 16.96 -11.20 0.65
N PHE A 325 18.12 -11.43 0.05
CA PHE A 325 18.85 -10.43 -0.69
C PHE A 325 19.40 -11.07 -1.96
N THR A 326 19.46 -10.27 -3.00
CA THR A 326 20.11 -10.59 -4.27
C THR A 326 21.51 -10.00 -4.28
N TRP A 327 22.40 -10.55 -5.12
CA TRP A 327 23.69 -9.94 -5.39
C TRP A 327 24.04 -10.07 -6.85
N ASP A 328 24.73 -9.08 -7.40
CA ASP A 328 25.35 -9.18 -8.73
C ASP A 328 26.73 -9.86 -8.57
N PRO A 329 26.95 -11.05 -9.16
CA PRO A 329 28.26 -11.69 -9.13
C PRO A 329 29.38 -10.84 -9.75
N SER A 330 29.04 -9.87 -10.62
CA SER A 330 30.00 -8.96 -11.24
C SER A 330 30.49 -7.84 -10.32
N ASP A 331 29.76 -7.55 -9.24
CA ASP A 331 30.14 -6.54 -8.24
C ASP A 331 31.05 -7.09 -7.13
N PHE A 332 31.19 -8.42 -7.03
CA PHE A 332 32.16 -9.03 -6.11
C PHE A 332 33.57 -8.98 -6.73
N PHE A 333 34.42 -8.10 -6.17
CA PHE A 333 35.85 -8.04 -6.44
C PHE A 333 36.47 -9.45 -6.52
N THR A 334 37.18 -9.72 -7.62
CA THR A 334 37.99 -10.92 -7.84
C THR A 334 38.84 -11.24 -6.62
N TRP A 335 38.51 -12.34 -5.94
CA TRP A 335 39.35 -12.92 -4.91
C TRP A 335 40.60 -13.49 -5.61
N HIS A 336 41.74 -12.83 -5.47
CA HIS A 336 43.01 -13.42 -5.83
C HIS A 336 43.47 -14.29 -4.66
N SER A 337 43.59 -15.60 -4.93
CA SER A 337 44.08 -16.63 -4.01
C SER A 337 45.47 -16.34 -3.44
#